data_AF-A0A3N1ZTD5-F1
#
_entry.id   AF-A0A3N1ZTD5-F1
#
_cell.length_a   1.000
_cell.length_b   1.000
_cell.length_c   1.000
_cell.angle_alpha   90.00
_cell.angle_beta   90.00
_cell.angle_gamma   90.00
#
_symmetry.space_group_name_H-M   'P 1'
#
loop_
_entity.id
_entity.type
_entity.pdbx_description
1 polymer ?
#
loop_
_entity_poly.entity_id
_entity_poly.type
_entity_poly.pdbx_seq_one_letter_code
_entity_poly.pdbx_strand_id
1 'polypeptide(L)'
;MPRVGPRWSGNDDALGQVGNVVDPAAYDAQGAATVEKLPGGVIRRHSYDPAGELVDLTYSGKGTDPETGAAVGDQQWFGWSSRSDAAGRTVREWSTDGGSSYITTGGAQAVSSDRRYSYDKAARLIRVDETLNTRAVAPLCTRRGYGFDVNGNRTSQTTASNLSDCADTGAVATTRAYNQADQPVTGANGQGSYVYDPLGRQTSIPAADTIKPSSGAMSLAYYDTDAAQAVSQGDTRVTFTLDGAGRRLVQNTTVGPLVTPDVVAGTMTRHYTDSSDNPAWTVDVRGGQSVTTRFAGLTGDGMGITFTTTNGITTAELALADLRGDVNATVKLDGANPATGIDTWHDYTEYGQPTIAKTSVAGGAAGAGYGWLGAHERATLDALGITLMGARLYNQATGLFTSLDPEYQGGDTAYGYPTDPVNTQDLTGTRWGLRKIGSFAARHAVTGVCMFGGLAACGVATAAAWGYRSYRYAKRNGGFRRSWRHIARDGAFSARGVASGGMFRVAKYGRSGLSRWGSSGQRYTRSYQHFTGMRSAPRRLGRRDRLAWYYHSVRQHKRAWIAHSIYGSVGSVASFAFARAGGGIW
;
A
#
# COMPACT_ATOMS: atom_id res chain seq x y z
N MET A 1 1.59 10.65 32.44
CA MET A 1 2.92 9.99 32.36
C MET A 1 2.81 8.74 31.48
N PRO A 2 3.22 8.79 30.21
CA PRO A 2 3.39 7.57 29.41
C PRO A 2 4.58 6.75 29.93
N ARG A 3 4.56 5.42 29.75
CA ARG A 3 5.69 4.55 30.10
C ARG A 3 6.60 4.35 28.89
N VAL A 4 7.87 4.71 29.04
CA VAL A 4 8.93 4.40 28.09
C VAL A 4 9.26 2.90 28.14
N GLY A 5 9.51 2.28 26.99
CA GLY A 5 9.96 0.89 26.89
C GLY A 5 11.43 0.70 27.34
N PRO A 6 11.88 -0.54 27.59
CA PRO A 6 13.23 -0.77 28.12
C PRO A 6 14.32 -0.42 27.10
N ARG A 7 15.33 0.35 27.55
CA ARG A 7 16.62 0.47 26.84
C ARG A 7 17.26 -0.92 26.72
N TRP A 8 17.78 -1.24 25.55
CA TRP A 8 18.90 -2.17 25.43
C TRP A 8 20.20 -1.39 25.57
N SER A 9 21.20 -2.00 26.21
CA SER A 9 22.56 -1.46 26.35
C SER A 9 23.55 -2.46 25.74
N GLY A 10 24.16 -2.07 24.63
CA GLY A 10 25.34 -2.68 24.03
C GLY A 10 26.29 -1.57 23.60
N ASN A 11 27.60 -1.84 23.59
CA ASN A 11 28.59 -0.85 23.20
C ASN A 11 28.73 -0.84 21.67
N ASP A 12 28.43 0.31 21.05
CA ASP A 12 28.65 0.59 19.62
C ASP A 12 29.35 1.96 19.47
N ASP A 13 30.47 2.16 20.18
CA ASP A 13 31.29 3.41 20.20
C ASP A 13 32.07 3.64 18.88
N ALA A 14 31.47 3.32 17.73
CA ALA A 14 32.06 3.43 16.40
C ALA A 14 31.08 3.94 15.31
N LEU A 15 29.84 4.29 15.65
CA LEU A 15 28.84 4.81 14.70
C LEU A 15 28.44 6.26 15.03
N GLY A 16 29.21 7.22 14.50
CA GLY A 16 28.97 8.64 14.68
C GLY A 16 27.72 9.15 13.95
N GLN A 17 26.79 9.73 14.71
CA GLN A 17 25.75 10.67 14.24
C GLN A 17 24.83 10.23 13.07
N VAL A 18 24.34 8.99 13.09
CA VAL A 18 22.99 8.70 12.56
C VAL A 18 22.11 8.31 13.74
N GLY A 19 21.23 9.23 14.15
CA GLY A 19 20.39 9.05 15.34
C GLY A 19 19.38 7.92 15.20
N ASN A 20 18.99 7.30 16.32
CA ASN A 20 17.89 6.35 16.35
C ASN A 20 16.59 7.02 15.88
N VAL A 21 16.16 6.70 14.66
CA VAL A 21 14.88 7.14 14.09
C VAL A 21 13.75 6.44 14.85
N VAL A 22 13.09 7.18 15.74
CA VAL A 22 11.93 6.72 16.52
C VAL A 22 10.74 7.61 16.17
N ASP A 23 10.17 7.34 15.01
CA ASP A 23 9.10 8.12 14.40
C ASP A 23 7.76 7.90 15.13
N PRO A 24 7.14 8.95 15.71
CA PRO A 24 5.86 8.82 16.39
C PRO A 24 4.70 8.75 15.39
N ALA A 25 4.09 7.57 15.29
CA ALA A 25 2.83 7.37 14.58
C ALA A 25 1.61 7.41 15.51
N ALA A 26 0.54 8.04 15.04
CA ALA A 26 -0.81 7.94 15.59
C ALA A 26 -1.60 6.85 14.84
N TYR A 27 -2.52 6.19 15.53
CA TYR A 27 -3.32 5.10 14.98
C TYR A 27 -4.80 5.29 15.32
N ASP A 28 -5.69 4.76 14.47
CA ASP A 28 -7.13 4.68 14.74
C ASP A 28 -7.48 3.58 15.76
N ALA A 29 -8.78 3.38 16.03
CA ALA A 29 -9.25 2.32 16.94
C ALA A 29 -9.06 0.90 16.38
N GLN A 30 -8.70 0.78 15.11
CA GLN A 30 -8.45 -0.44 14.36
C GLN A 30 -6.95 -0.74 14.30
N GLY A 31 -6.07 0.19 14.68
CA GLY A 31 -4.62 0.05 14.58
C GLY A 31 -4.06 0.27 13.16
N ALA A 32 -4.76 1.02 12.30
CA ALA A 32 -4.21 1.57 11.07
C ALA A 32 -3.59 2.95 11.36
N ALA A 33 -2.48 3.30 10.69
CA ALA A 33 -1.71 4.52 10.99
C ALA A 33 -2.37 5.74 10.35
N THR A 34 -2.74 6.76 11.13
CA THR A 34 -3.48 7.95 10.65
C THR A 34 -2.60 9.18 10.45
N VAL A 35 -1.55 9.33 11.26
CA VAL A 35 -0.54 10.40 11.13
C VAL A 35 0.81 9.83 11.50
N GLU A 36 1.83 10.10 10.70
CA GLU A 36 3.20 9.61 10.88
C GLU A 36 4.15 10.78 10.67
N LYS A 37 5.06 11.00 11.63
CA LYS A 37 6.13 12.00 11.49
C LYS A 37 7.38 11.30 11.00
N LEU A 38 7.78 11.59 9.78
CA LEU A 38 8.96 11.04 9.11
C LEU A 38 10.18 11.96 9.38
N PRO A 39 11.41 11.50 9.05
CA PRO A 39 12.60 12.34 9.07
C PRO A 39 12.48 13.64 8.26
N GLY A 40 13.35 14.62 8.54
CA GLY A 40 13.28 15.95 7.92
C GLY A 40 12.03 16.77 8.29
N GLY A 41 11.25 16.33 9.28
CA GLY A 41 10.01 17.01 9.69
C GLY A 41 8.84 16.82 8.72
N VAL A 42 8.94 15.87 7.78
CA VAL A 42 7.84 15.52 6.87
C VAL A 42 6.75 14.80 7.65
N ILE A 43 5.49 15.14 7.40
CA ILE A 43 4.32 14.55 8.04
C ILE A 43 3.47 13.87 6.97
N ARG A 44 3.32 12.54 7.08
CA ARG A 44 2.44 11.72 6.24
C ARG A 44 1.13 11.46 6.97
N ARG A 45 0.00 11.62 6.30
CA ARG A 45 -1.35 11.43 6.86
C ARG A 45 -2.17 10.47 6.02
N HIS A 46 -3.02 9.68 6.67
CA HIS A 46 -3.90 8.70 6.05
C HIS A 46 -5.33 8.88 6.54
N SER A 47 -6.29 8.93 5.62
CA SER A 47 -7.72 8.77 5.91
C SER A 47 -8.19 7.39 5.47
N TYR A 48 -8.96 6.71 6.32
CA TYR A 48 -9.61 5.45 5.99
C TYR A 48 -11.13 5.63 5.92
N ASP A 49 -11.76 4.90 5.01
CA ASP A 49 -13.21 4.84 4.90
C ASP A 49 -13.83 3.92 6.01
N PRO A 50 -15.17 3.84 6.13
CA PRO A 50 -15.82 2.96 7.08
C PRO A 50 -15.57 1.44 6.88
N ALA A 51 -15.09 1.01 5.70
CA ALA A 51 -14.66 -0.37 5.44
C ALA A 51 -13.17 -0.60 5.77
N GLY A 52 -12.39 0.46 6.03
CA GLY A 52 -10.95 0.40 6.27
C GLY A 52 -10.12 0.30 4.99
N GLU A 53 -10.63 0.79 3.86
CA GLU A 53 -9.85 1.14 2.67
C GLU A 53 -9.12 2.47 2.90
N LEU A 54 -7.88 2.58 2.43
CA LEU A 54 -7.16 3.86 2.42
C LEU A 54 -7.73 4.74 1.31
N VAL A 55 -8.31 5.89 1.68
CA VAL A 55 -8.95 6.80 0.72
C VAL A 55 -8.22 8.12 0.51
N ASP A 56 -7.55 8.67 1.52
CA ASP A 56 -6.67 9.84 1.37
C ASP A 56 -5.26 9.55 1.90
N LEU A 57 -4.25 10.10 1.21
CA LEU A 57 -2.85 10.07 1.60
C LEU A 57 -2.21 11.42 1.29
N THR A 58 -1.80 12.18 2.32
CA THR A 58 -1.19 13.51 2.14
C THR A 58 0.19 13.61 2.76
N TYR A 59 1.04 14.42 2.13
CA TYR A 59 2.39 14.75 2.56
C TYR A 59 2.49 16.25 2.86
N SER A 60 3.20 16.56 3.94
CA SER A 60 3.23 17.87 4.58
C SER A 60 4.60 18.10 5.19
N GLY A 61 5.00 19.34 5.44
CA GLY A 61 6.27 19.64 6.10
C GLY A 61 6.46 21.13 6.36
N LYS A 62 7.71 21.58 6.45
CA LYS A 62 8.02 23.00 6.60
C LYS A 62 7.54 23.78 5.36
N GLY A 63 7.02 24.98 5.59
CA GLY A 63 6.52 25.87 4.56
C GLY A 63 6.24 27.27 5.10
N THR A 64 5.49 28.05 4.34
CA THR A 64 5.16 29.45 4.68
C THR A 64 3.64 29.65 4.60
N ASP A 65 3.08 30.21 5.66
CA ASP A 65 1.67 30.63 5.74
C ASP A 65 1.37 31.67 4.64
N PRO A 66 0.38 31.44 3.76
CA PRO A 66 0.08 32.33 2.64
C PRO A 66 -0.65 33.62 3.05
N GLU A 67 -1.24 33.67 4.25
CA GLU A 67 -1.94 34.85 4.78
C GLU A 67 -1.01 35.71 5.64
N THR A 68 -0.21 35.08 6.51
CA THR A 68 0.64 35.79 7.48
C THR A 68 2.11 35.92 7.07
N GLY A 69 2.57 35.14 6.08
CA GLY A 69 3.98 35.05 5.70
C GLY A 69 4.87 34.36 6.75
N ALA A 70 4.30 33.83 7.83
CA ALA A 70 5.04 33.16 8.89
C ALA A 70 5.51 31.76 8.48
N ALA A 71 6.65 31.31 9.01
CA ALA A 71 7.12 29.95 8.81
C ALA A 71 6.25 28.95 9.60
N VAL A 72 5.71 27.95 8.91
CA VAL A 72 4.89 26.86 9.49
C VAL A 72 5.62 25.53 9.34
N GLY A 73 5.46 24.65 10.34
CA GLY A 73 6.04 23.30 10.34
C GLY A 73 5.15 22.21 9.75
N ASP A 74 3.98 22.58 9.23
CA ASP A 74 2.90 21.66 8.83
C ASP A 74 2.06 22.25 7.68
N GLN A 75 2.73 22.66 6.60
CA GLN A 75 2.09 23.02 5.34
C GLN A 75 1.92 21.76 4.49
N GLN A 76 0.72 21.55 3.93
CA GLN A 76 0.48 20.50 2.94
C GLN A 76 1.27 20.78 1.66
N TRP A 77 2.03 19.79 1.20
CA TRP A 77 2.89 19.88 0.02
C TRP A 77 2.18 19.30 -1.20
N PHE A 78 1.67 18.08 -1.07
CA PHE A 78 0.90 17.35 -2.08
C PHE A 78 0.13 16.21 -1.43
N GLY A 79 -0.72 15.52 -2.19
CA GLY A 79 -1.43 14.33 -1.72
C GLY A 79 -2.42 13.78 -2.74
N TRP A 80 -2.94 12.60 -2.46
CA TRP A 80 -3.92 11.91 -3.29
C TRP A 80 -5.15 11.52 -2.46
N SER A 81 -6.32 11.67 -3.07
CA SER A 81 -7.62 11.23 -2.57
C SER A 81 -8.27 10.29 -3.58
N SER A 82 -9.10 9.36 -3.12
CA SER A 82 -9.77 8.37 -3.97
C SER A 82 -11.21 8.10 -3.53
N ARG A 83 -12.01 7.54 -4.45
CA ARG A 83 -13.41 7.17 -4.22
C ARG A 83 -13.73 5.82 -4.85
N SER A 84 -14.21 4.89 -4.05
CA SER A 84 -14.74 3.59 -4.47
C SER A 84 -16.20 3.67 -4.93
N ASP A 85 -16.61 2.80 -5.84
CA ASP A 85 -18.02 2.51 -6.11
C ASP A 85 -18.62 1.52 -5.10
N ALA A 86 -19.90 1.17 -5.25
CA ALA A 86 -20.59 0.23 -4.38
C ALA A 86 -20.08 -1.23 -4.48
N ALA A 87 -19.17 -1.53 -5.41
CA ALA A 87 -18.46 -2.81 -5.53
C ALA A 87 -17.01 -2.72 -5.02
N GLY A 88 -16.59 -1.58 -4.44
CA GLY A 88 -15.25 -1.34 -3.93
C GLY A 88 -14.24 -0.85 -4.97
N ARG A 89 -14.62 -0.66 -6.23
CA ARG A 89 -13.67 -0.28 -7.31
C ARG A 89 -13.43 1.22 -7.31
N THR A 90 -12.17 1.66 -7.31
CA THR A 90 -11.82 3.09 -7.37
C THR A 90 -12.31 3.69 -8.69
N VAL A 91 -13.34 4.56 -8.65
CA VAL A 91 -13.88 5.26 -9.82
C VAL A 91 -13.28 6.65 -10.02
N ARG A 92 -12.61 7.20 -9.00
CA ARG A 92 -11.83 8.44 -9.11
C ARG A 92 -10.64 8.42 -8.15
N GLU A 93 -9.51 8.93 -8.62
CA GLU A 93 -8.30 9.28 -7.86
C GLU A 93 -7.93 10.71 -8.25
N TRP A 94 -7.65 11.60 -7.31
CA TRP A 94 -7.31 13.00 -7.62
C TRP A 94 -6.32 13.59 -6.61
N SER A 95 -5.54 14.56 -7.05
CA SER A 95 -4.66 15.32 -6.17
C SER A 95 -5.46 16.22 -5.23
N THR A 96 -5.05 16.28 -3.96
CA THR A 96 -5.67 17.18 -2.97
C THR A 96 -5.35 18.65 -3.28
N ASP A 97 -6.37 19.51 -3.25
CA ASP A 97 -6.26 20.93 -3.59
C ASP A 97 -5.24 21.69 -2.70
N GLY A 98 -4.60 22.72 -3.27
CA GLY A 98 -3.87 23.75 -2.51
C GLY A 98 -2.47 23.41 -1.97
N GLY A 99 -1.96 22.20 -2.21
CA GLY A 99 -0.60 21.80 -1.78
C GLY A 99 0.51 22.69 -2.34
N SER A 100 1.48 23.09 -1.51
CA SER A 100 2.50 24.07 -1.90
C SER A 100 3.44 23.59 -3.02
N SER A 101 3.73 22.29 -3.12
CA SER A 101 4.57 21.73 -4.18
C SER A 101 3.96 21.85 -5.57
N TYR A 102 2.64 22.03 -5.70
CA TYR A 102 1.98 22.29 -6.99
C TYR A 102 2.20 23.73 -7.49
N ILE A 103 2.59 24.67 -6.60
CA ILE A 103 2.72 26.10 -6.90
C ILE A 103 4.15 26.64 -6.75
N THR A 104 5.10 25.82 -6.32
CA THR A 104 6.55 26.11 -6.26
C THR A 104 7.09 26.57 -7.62
N THR A 105 7.91 27.62 -7.62
CA THR A 105 8.51 28.24 -8.82
C THR A 105 10.02 28.00 -9.00
N GLY A 106 10.64 27.21 -8.13
CA GLY A 106 12.05 26.82 -8.23
C GLY A 106 12.35 25.53 -7.45
N GLY A 107 13.16 24.64 -8.02
CA GLY A 107 13.26 23.24 -7.58
C GLY A 107 12.29 22.34 -8.34
N ALA A 108 12.02 21.14 -7.82
CA ALA A 108 11.02 20.26 -8.41
C ALA A 108 9.59 20.72 -8.06
N GLN A 109 8.69 20.65 -9.03
CA GLN A 109 7.28 21.01 -8.91
C GLN A 109 6.43 19.75 -9.05
N ALA A 110 5.43 19.58 -8.19
CA ALA A 110 4.45 18.50 -8.30
C ALA A 110 3.41 18.83 -9.39
N VAL A 111 2.94 17.81 -10.11
CA VAL A 111 1.80 17.93 -11.02
C VAL A 111 0.53 17.44 -10.31
N SER A 112 -0.57 18.18 -10.45
CA SER A 112 -1.86 17.78 -9.87
C SER A 112 -2.74 17.11 -10.93
N SER A 113 -3.48 16.08 -10.55
CA SER A 113 -4.28 15.26 -11.49
C SER A 113 -5.71 14.98 -11.00
N ASP A 114 -6.63 14.75 -11.94
CA ASP A 114 -7.95 14.15 -11.71
C ASP A 114 -8.10 12.96 -12.67
N ARG A 115 -8.06 11.75 -12.12
CA ARG A 115 -8.14 10.46 -12.83
C ARG A 115 -9.49 9.83 -12.56
N ARG A 116 -10.25 9.53 -13.61
CA ARG A 116 -11.57 8.91 -13.53
C ARG A 116 -11.56 7.58 -14.26
N TYR A 117 -12.05 6.54 -13.59
CA TYR A 117 -11.95 5.16 -14.03
C TYR A 117 -13.32 4.58 -14.37
N SER A 118 -13.44 3.92 -15.50
CA SER A 118 -14.64 3.20 -15.93
C SER A 118 -14.35 1.72 -16.15
N TYR A 119 -15.29 0.88 -15.71
CA TYR A 119 -15.15 -0.57 -15.67
C TYR A 119 -16.24 -1.27 -16.50
N ASP A 120 -15.92 -2.42 -17.08
CA ASP A 120 -16.94 -3.30 -17.67
C ASP A 120 -17.71 -4.11 -16.61
N LYS A 121 -18.59 -5.01 -17.07
CA LYS A 121 -19.38 -5.90 -16.22
C LYS A 121 -18.56 -7.04 -15.58
N ALA A 122 -17.36 -7.30 -16.08
CA ALA A 122 -16.38 -8.22 -15.48
C ALA A 122 -15.39 -7.47 -14.55
N ALA A 123 -15.64 -6.18 -14.27
CA ALA A 123 -14.81 -5.30 -13.46
C ALA A 123 -13.42 -4.98 -14.02
N ARG A 124 -13.20 -5.19 -15.33
CA ARG A 124 -11.94 -4.86 -16.01
C ARG A 124 -11.90 -3.36 -16.33
N LEU A 125 -10.73 -2.75 -16.23
CA LEU A 125 -10.54 -1.31 -16.43
C LEU A 125 -10.58 -0.98 -17.93
N ILE A 126 -11.71 -0.48 -18.43
CA ILE A 126 -11.91 -0.19 -19.86
C ILE A 126 -11.62 1.25 -20.26
N ARG A 127 -11.56 2.20 -19.32
CA ARG A 127 -11.22 3.60 -19.61
C ARG A 127 -10.67 4.36 -18.41
N VAL A 128 -9.68 5.20 -18.68
CA VAL A 128 -9.11 6.22 -17.79
C VAL A 128 -9.27 7.58 -18.48
N ASP A 129 -9.90 8.53 -17.80
CA ASP A 129 -9.87 9.95 -18.18
C ASP A 129 -8.98 10.68 -17.17
N GLU A 130 -7.80 11.15 -17.59
CA GLU A 130 -6.78 11.78 -16.73
C GLU A 130 -6.55 13.24 -17.14
N THR A 131 -7.08 14.18 -16.34
CA THR A 131 -6.79 15.61 -16.49
C THR A 131 -5.57 15.97 -15.66
N LEU A 132 -4.51 16.47 -16.32
CA LEU A 132 -3.33 17.03 -15.66
C LEU A 132 -3.46 18.56 -15.59
N ASN A 133 -3.40 19.08 -14.36
CA ASN A 133 -3.42 20.51 -14.05
C ASN A 133 -1.99 20.97 -13.75
N THR A 134 -1.41 21.74 -14.68
CA THR A 134 -0.15 22.46 -14.47
C THR A 134 -0.43 23.96 -14.41
N ARG A 135 0.37 24.71 -13.64
CA ARG A 135 0.19 26.17 -13.55
C ARG A 135 0.69 26.93 -14.80
N ALA A 136 1.46 26.26 -15.66
CA ALA A 136 2.15 26.86 -16.81
C ALA A 136 1.50 26.58 -18.17
N VAL A 137 0.60 25.60 -18.27
CA VAL A 137 -0.06 25.18 -19.52
C VAL A 137 -1.55 24.97 -19.27
N ALA A 138 -2.38 25.24 -20.27
CA ALA A 138 -3.81 24.89 -20.23
C ALA A 138 -3.98 23.39 -19.88
N PRO A 139 -4.99 23.03 -19.07
CA PRO A 139 -5.14 21.67 -18.56
C PRO A 139 -5.32 20.67 -19.70
N LEU A 140 -4.52 19.61 -19.70
CA LEU A 140 -4.54 18.56 -20.71
C LEU A 140 -5.32 17.36 -20.15
N CYS A 141 -6.41 16.94 -20.80
CA CYS A 141 -6.98 15.63 -20.52
C CYS A 141 -6.43 14.60 -21.50
N THR A 142 -5.79 13.56 -20.97
CA THR A 142 -5.46 12.35 -21.71
C THR A 142 -6.48 11.26 -21.37
N ARG A 143 -7.22 10.80 -22.36
CA ARG A 143 -8.02 9.58 -22.29
C ARG A 143 -7.16 8.39 -22.70
N ARG A 144 -7.30 7.29 -21.96
CA ARG A 144 -6.86 5.96 -22.36
C ARG A 144 -8.04 4.99 -22.31
N GLY A 145 -8.26 4.23 -23.37
CA GLY A 145 -9.28 3.18 -23.45
C GLY A 145 -8.65 1.80 -23.62
N TYR A 146 -9.31 0.75 -23.13
CA TYR A 146 -8.81 -0.62 -23.20
C TYR A 146 -9.93 -1.59 -23.60
N GLY A 147 -9.64 -2.42 -24.62
CA GLY A 147 -10.48 -3.54 -25.03
C GLY A 147 -9.85 -4.86 -24.60
N PHE A 148 -10.70 -5.79 -24.19
CA PHE A 148 -10.31 -7.14 -23.77
C PHE A 148 -11.16 -8.19 -24.49
N ASP A 149 -10.61 -9.38 -24.73
CA ASP A 149 -11.38 -10.53 -25.22
C ASP A 149 -12.21 -11.21 -24.10
N VAL A 150 -12.63 -12.46 -24.31
CA VAL A 150 -13.39 -13.24 -23.32
C VAL A 150 -12.50 -13.85 -22.23
N ASN A 151 -11.21 -14.09 -22.52
CA ASN A 151 -10.25 -14.65 -21.56
C ASN A 151 -9.71 -13.58 -20.62
N GLY A 152 -9.54 -12.33 -21.10
CA GLY A 152 -8.92 -11.23 -20.36
C GLY A 152 -7.70 -10.64 -21.06
N ASN A 153 -7.33 -11.10 -22.26
CA ASN A 153 -6.22 -10.52 -23.00
C ASN A 153 -6.56 -9.12 -23.51
N ARG A 154 -5.63 -8.17 -23.38
CA ARG A 154 -5.83 -6.77 -23.79
C ARG A 154 -5.67 -6.59 -25.30
N THR A 155 -6.72 -6.93 -26.04
CA THR A 155 -6.79 -6.89 -27.50
C THR A 155 -6.73 -5.49 -28.11
N SER A 156 -7.09 -4.44 -27.36
CA SER A 156 -6.88 -3.07 -27.84
C SER A 156 -6.55 -2.06 -26.74
N GLN A 157 -5.90 -0.98 -27.16
CA GLN A 157 -5.64 0.22 -26.40
C GLN A 157 -5.88 1.43 -27.29
N THR A 158 -6.59 2.45 -26.79
CA THR A 158 -6.72 3.75 -27.44
C THR A 158 -6.14 4.85 -26.56
N THR A 159 -5.55 5.88 -27.17
CA THR A 159 -5.07 7.08 -26.45
C THR A 159 -5.43 8.33 -27.23
N ALA A 160 -6.02 9.33 -26.54
CA ALA A 160 -6.31 10.65 -27.07
C ALA A 160 -5.92 11.71 -26.04
N SER A 161 -5.36 12.85 -26.48
CA SER A 161 -4.99 13.96 -25.59
C SER A 161 -5.56 15.26 -26.13
N ASN A 162 -6.40 15.93 -25.33
CA ASN A 162 -7.20 17.08 -25.73
C ASN A 162 -7.18 18.18 -24.65
N LEU A 163 -7.38 19.43 -25.03
CA LEU A 163 -7.36 20.58 -24.11
C LEU A 163 -8.67 20.69 -23.34
N SER A 164 -8.59 20.68 -22.01
CA SER A 164 -9.69 20.68 -21.01
C SER A 164 -10.73 19.56 -21.10
N ASP A 165 -11.25 19.24 -22.29
CA ASP A 165 -12.23 18.17 -22.50
C ASP A 165 -11.54 16.82 -22.74
N CYS A 166 -11.96 15.83 -21.97
CA CYS A 166 -11.63 14.44 -22.25
C CYS A 166 -12.45 13.97 -23.46
N ALA A 167 -11.89 14.11 -24.67
CA ALA A 167 -12.52 13.71 -25.92
C ALA A 167 -11.80 12.52 -26.58
N ASP A 168 -12.54 11.77 -27.41
CA ASP A 168 -11.99 10.70 -28.27
C ASP A 168 -11.43 11.25 -29.59
N THR A 169 -11.51 12.58 -29.80
CA THR A 169 -10.97 13.28 -30.96
C THR A 169 -9.46 13.03 -31.07
N GLY A 170 -9.01 12.56 -32.23
CA GLY A 170 -7.61 12.23 -32.47
C GLY A 170 -7.13 10.93 -31.81
N ALA A 171 -8.02 10.06 -31.31
CA ALA A 171 -7.64 8.81 -30.67
C ALA A 171 -6.81 7.90 -31.59
N VAL A 172 -5.57 7.62 -31.18
CA VAL A 172 -4.72 6.61 -31.81
C VAL A 172 -5.08 5.25 -31.23
N ALA A 173 -5.29 4.25 -32.08
CA ALA A 173 -5.61 2.88 -31.68
C ALA A 173 -4.45 1.91 -31.92
N THR A 174 -4.19 1.08 -30.92
CA THR A 174 -3.28 -0.07 -30.96
C THR A 174 -4.10 -1.33 -30.76
N THR A 175 -3.92 -2.30 -31.64
CA THR A 175 -4.53 -3.64 -31.58
C THR A 175 -3.45 -4.69 -31.33
N ARG A 176 -3.81 -5.77 -30.64
CA ARG A 176 -2.92 -6.91 -30.34
C ARG A 176 -3.66 -8.23 -30.59
N ALA A 177 -2.97 -9.18 -31.19
CA ALA A 177 -3.50 -10.51 -31.51
C ALA A 177 -2.90 -11.57 -30.59
N TYR A 178 -3.73 -12.52 -30.16
CA TYR A 178 -3.37 -13.60 -29.25
C TYR A 178 -3.75 -14.96 -29.86
N ASN A 179 -3.05 -16.03 -29.49
CA ASN A 179 -3.42 -17.40 -29.87
C ASN A 179 -4.33 -18.07 -28.81
N GLN A 180 -4.69 -19.34 -29.02
CA GLN A 180 -5.54 -20.13 -28.11
C GLN A 180 -4.90 -20.45 -26.74
N ALA A 181 -3.64 -20.07 -26.52
CA ALA A 181 -2.91 -20.23 -25.26
C ALA A 181 -2.54 -18.85 -24.64
N ASP A 182 -3.31 -17.80 -24.98
CA ASP A 182 -3.16 -16.42 -24.49
C ASP A 182 -1.79 -15.77 -24.78
N GLN A 183 -1.01 -16.34 -25.70
CA GLN A 183 0.26 -15.77 -26.13
C GLN A 183 0.02 -14.66 -27.16
N PRO A 184 0.54 -13.43 -26.97
CA PRO A 184 0.57 -12.44 -28.05
C PRO A 184 1.42 -12.98 -29.21
N VAL A 185 0.87 -12.96 -30.43
CA VAL A 185 1.53 -13.55 -31.61
C VAL A 185 2.30 -12.53 -32.44
N THR A 186 1.77 -11.30 -32.54
CA THR A 186 2.35 -10.19 -33.29
C THR A 186 2.40 -8.95 -32.41
N GLY A 187 3.33 -8.05 -32.74
CA GLY A 187 3.41 -6.74 -32.11
C GLY A 187 2.21 -5.86 -32.44
N ALA A 188 2.07 -4.77 -31.69
CA ALA A 188 1.11 -3.69 -31.89
C ALA A 188 0.78 -3.43 -33.39
N ASN A 189 -0.50 -3.51 -33.75
CA ASN A 189 -1.00 -3.36 -35.12
C ASN A 189 -0.35 -4.31 -36.15
N GLY A 190 0.01 -5.53 -35.72
CA GLY A 190 0.59 -6.58 -36.56
C GLY A 190 2.09 -6.42 -36.83
N GLN A 191 2.77 -5.49 -36.15
CA GLN A 191 4.16 -5.12 -36.47
C GLN A 191 5.18 -6.08 -35.85
N GLY A 192 5.62 -7.06 -36.65
CA GLY A 192 6.58 -8.09 -36.24
C GLY A 192 5.96 -9.21 -35.39
N SER A 193 6.72 -10.28 -35.16
CA SER A 193 6.25 -11.50 -34.48
C SER A 193 6.96 -11.72 -33.16
N TYR A 194 6.21 -12.15 -32.14
CA TYR A 194 6.80 -12.66 -30.91
C TYR A 194 7.51 -13.99 -31.19
N VAL A 195 8.59 -14.26 -30.47
CA VAL A 195 9.28 -15.55 -30.49
C VAL A 195 9.31 -16.11 -29.08
N TYR A 196 9.06 -17.41 -28.95
CA TYR A 196 8.97 -18.13 -27.69
C TYR A 196 9.98 -19.28 -27.68
N ASP A 197 10.45 -19.66 -26.50
CA ASP A 197 11.09 -20.96 -26.29
C ASP A 197 10.06 -22.09 -26.04
N PRO A 198 10.46 -23.37 -25.97
CA PRO A 198 9.54 -24.48 -25.74
C PRO A 198 8.84 -24.48 -24.37
N LEU A 199 9.21 -23.58 -23.45
CA LEU A 199 8.55 -23.38 -22.16
C LEU A 199 7.54 -22.21 -22.21
N GLY A 200 7.30 -21.63 -23.38
CA GLY A 200 6.36 -20.52 -23.56
C GLY A 200 6.92 -19.17 -23.09
N ARG A 201 8.23 -19.03 -22.92
CA ARG A 201 8.84 -17.76 -22.47
C ARG A 201 9.23 -16.95 -23.68
N GLN A 202 8.84 -15.68 -23.72
CA GLN A 202 9.15 -14.76 -24.82
C GLN A 202 10.67 -14.57 -24.88
N THR A 203 11.31 -14.96 -25.98
CA THR A 203 12.74 -14.74 -26.25
C THR A 203 12.97 -13.56 -27.21
N SER A 204 11.92 -13.12 -27.91
CA SER A 204 11.87 -11.88 -28.68
C SER A 204 10.52 -11.18 -28.52
N ILE A 205 10.55 -9.89 -28.18
CA ILE A 205 9.41 -8.98 -28.19
C ILE A 205 9.55 -8.02 -29.39
N PRO A 206 8.55 -7.90 -30.26
CA PRO A 206 8.57 -6.98 -31.41
C PRO A 206 8.81 -5.53 -31.00
N ALA A 207 9.54 -4.78 -31.82
CA ALA A 207 9.92 -3.39 -31.55
C ALA A 207 8.72 -2.50 -31.17
N ALA A 208 7.58 -2.67 -31.86
CA ALA A 208 6.35 -1.91 -31.65
C ALA A 208 5.67 -2.14 -30.28
N ASP A 209 6.09 -3.17 -29.54
CA ASP A 209 5.63 -3.50 -28.17
C ASP A 209 6.73 -3.31 -27.12
N THR A 210 7.62 -2.34 -27.35
CA THR A 210 8.66 -1.87 -26.42
C THR A 210 8.52 -0.36 -26.18
N ILE A 211 9.18 0.18 -25.15
CA ILE A 211 9.22 1.63 -24.92
C ILE A 211 10.11 2.40 -25.91
N LYS A 212 10.93 1.70 -26.70
CA LYS A 212 11.86 2.29 -27.68
C LYS A 212 11.76 1.58 -29.04
N PRO A 213 10.66 1.72 -29.80
CA PRO A 213 10.50 1.00 -31.08
C PRO A 213 11.59 1.29 -32.12
N SER A 214 12.24 2.47 -32.05
CA SER A 214 13.40 2.82 -32.87
C SER A 214 14.67 2.00 -32.56
N SER A 215 14.77 1.37 -31.39
CA SER A 215 15.89 0.50 -30.99
C SER A 215 15.71 -0.96 -31.43
N GLY A 216 14.72 -1.26 -32.28
CA GLY A 216 14.45 -2.61 -32.79
C GLY A 216 13.76 -3.53 -31.78
N ALA A 217 13.73 -4.83 -32.10
CA ALA A 217 13.13 -5.84 -31.21
C ALA A 217 13.97 -6.03 -29.93
N MET A 218 13.30 -6.36 -28.83
CA MET A 218 13.96 -6.70 -27.57
C MET A 218 14.14 -8.21 -27.47
N SER A 219 15.36 -8.66 -27.20
CA SER A 219 15.67 -10.07 -26.90
C SER A 219 15.75 -10.33 -25.40
N LEU A 220 15.25 -11.48 -24.99
CA LEU A 220 15.13 -11.94 -23.61
C LEU A 220 15.74 -13.34 -23.47
N ALA A 221 16.40 -13.59 -22.34
CA ALA A 221 16.91 -14.90 -21.96
C ALA A 221 16.68 -15.19 -20.48
N TYR A 222 16.51 -16.46 -20.14
CA TYR A 222 16.13 -16.95 -18.81
C TYR A 222 17.06 -18.09 -18.38
N TYR A 223 17.12 -18.32 -17.08
CA TYR A 223 17.65 -19.54 -16.50
C TYR A 223 16.67 -20.72 -16.70
N ASP A 224 17.07 -21.92 -16.31
CA ASP A 224 16.21 -23.12 -16.22
C ASP A 224 15.09 -22.97 -15.16
N THR A 225 15.25 -22.03 -14.22
CA THR A 225 14.32 -21.69 -13.14
C THR A 225 13.36 -20.53 -13.49
N ASP A 226 13.19 -20.23 -14.77
CA ASP A 226 12.44 -19.07 -15.34
C ASP A 226 12.90 -17.67 -14.90
N ALA A 227 13.84 -17.58 -13.95
CA ALA A 227 14.47 -16.34 -13.55
C ALA A 227 15.18 -15.66 -14.74
N ALA A 228 15.07 -14.33 -14.83
CA ALA A 228 15.70 -13.54 -15.88
C ALA A 228 17.23 -13.69 -15.89
N GLN A 229 17.80 -13.94 -17.07
CA GLN A 229 19.24 -14.08 -17.30
C GLN A 229 19.80 -12.93 -18.15
N ALA A 230 19.05 -12.48 -19.16
CA ALA A 230 19.37 -11.27 -19.92
C ALA A 230 18.14 -10.56 -20.50
N VAL A 231 18.26 -9.23 -20.65
CA VAL A 231 17.34 -8.36 -21.40
C VAL A 231 18.22 -7.46 -22.28
N SER A 232 17.93 -7.36 -23.58
CA SER A 232 18.67 -6.46 -24.48
C SER A 232 17.83 -5.90 -25.61
N GLN A 233 18.04 -4.62 -25.92
CA GLN A 233 17.41 -3.91 -27.03
C GLN A 233 18.37 -2.84 -27.57
N GLY A 234 18.57 -2.80 -28.90
CA GLY A 234 19.60 -1.98 -29.52
C GLY A 234 20.98 -2.20 -28.88
N ASP A 235 21.69 -1.10 -28.64
CA ASP A 235 22.99 -1.08 -27.94
C ASP A 235 22.91 -1.39 -26.44
N THR A 236 21.73 -1.42 -25.81
CA THR A 236 21.61 -1.66 -24.36
C THR A 236 21.41 -3.15 -24.05
N ARG A 237 22.28 -3.73 -23.22
CA ARG A 237 22.15 -5.09 -22.69
C ARG A 237 22.33 -5.11 -21.17
N VAL A 238 21.40 -5.77 -20.49
CA VAL A 238 21.43 -6.04 -19.05
C VAL A 238 21.49 -7.56 -18.86
N THR A 239 22.45 -8.06 -18.10
CA THR A 239 22.53 -9.47 -17.67
C THR A 239 22.40 -9.59 -16.16
N PHE A 240 21.93 -10.74 -15.70
CA PHE A 240 21.79 -11.07 -14.28
C PHE A 240 22.60 -12.32 -13.93
N THR A 241 23.11 -12.36 -12.70
CA THR A 241 23.51 -13.59 -12.01
C THR A 241 22.55 -13.86 -10.85
N LEU A 242 22.55 -15.09 -10.33
CA LEU A 242 21.73 -15.47 -9.17
C LEU A 242 22.58 -15.78 -7.93
N ASP A 243 21.99 -15.61 -6.75
CA ASP A 243 22.52 -16.12 -5.48
C ASP A 243 22.18 -17.61 -5.29
N GLY A 244 22.70 -18.22 -4.22
CA GLY A 244 22.41 -19.62 -3.88
C GLY A 244 20.95 -19.93 -3.51
N ALA A 245 20.06 -18.94 -3.52
CA ALA A 245 18.62 -19.09 -3.36
C ALA A 245 17.83 -18.74 -4.64
N GLY A 246 18.52 -18.55 -5.78
CA GLY A 246 17.91 -18.27 -7.08
C GLY A 246 17.51 -16.80 -7.30
N ARG A 247 17.95 -15.87 -6.43
CA ARG A 247 17.58 -14.44 -6.51
C ARG A 247 18.62 -13.63 -7.25
N ARG A 248 18.19 -12.57 -7.94
CA ARG A 248 19.03 -11.65 -8.73
C ARG A 248 20.16 -11.03 -7.88
N LEU A 249 21.38 -11.53 -8.02
CA LEU A 249 22.56 -11.12 -7.25
C LEU A 249 23.28 -9.93 -7.91
N VAL A 250 23.93 -10.15 -9.05
CA VAL A 250 24.58 -9.08 -9.83
C VAL A 250 23.72 -8.77 -11.05
N GLN A 251 23.46 -7.49 -11.27
CA GLN A 251 22.97 -6.96 -12.54
C GLN A 251 24.11 -6.21 -13.21
N ASN A 252 24.41 -6.55 -14.47
CA ASN A 252 25.47 -5.92 -15.24
C ASN A 252 24.88 -5.28 -16.50
N THR A 253 25.02 -3.95 -16.61
CA THR A 253 24.51 -3.14 -17.72
C THR A 253 25.67 -2.74 -18.63
N THR A 254 25.61 -3.12 -19.89
CA THR A 254 26.55 -2.72 -20.96
C THR A 254 25.81 -1.90 -22.02
N VAL A 255 26.46 -0.84 -22.51
CA VAL A 255 26.02 -0.11 -23.71
C VAL A 255 27.03 -0.30 -24.84
N GLY A 256 26.54 -0.39 -26.06
CA GLY A 256 27.35 -0.42 -27.29
C GLY A 256 27.94 0.93 -27.66
N PRO A 257 28.68 1.00 -28.79
CA PRO A 257 29.40 2.20 -29.22
C PRO A 257 28.47 3.32 -29.72
N LEU A 258 27.21 3.00 -30.10
CA LEU A 258 26.19 4.02 -30.30
C LEU A 258 25.67 4.45 -28.92
N VAL A 259 26.21 5.57 -28.43
CA VAL A 259 25.86 6.13 -27.11
C VAL A 259 24.36 6.42 -27.05
N THR A 260 23.63 5.60 -26.30
CA THR A 260 22.29 5.96 -25.83
C THR A 260 22.49 6.92 -24.64
N PRO A 261 22.23 8.24 -24.79
CA PRO A 261 22.71 9.25 -23.83
C PRO A 261 22.15 9.07 -22.41
N ASP A 262 20.99 8.42 -22.28
CA ASP A 262 20.29 8.23 -21.01
C ASP A 262 20.75 6.99 -20.21
N VAL A 263 21.71 6.21 -20.73
CA VAL A 263 22.10 4.90 -20.19
C VAL A 263 23.61 4.84 -19.93
N VAL A 264 23.98 4.60 -18.67
CA VAL A 264 25.38 4.48 -18.24
C VAL A 264 25.70 3.02 -17.95
N ALA A 265 26.79 2.51 -18.52
CA ALA A 265 27.29 1.16 -18.24
C ALA A 265 27.78 1.02 -16.78
N GLY A 266 27.61 -0.17 -16.21
CA GLY A 266 28.03 -0.46 -14.84
C GLY A 266 27.33 -1.67 -14.21
N THR A 267 27.60 -1.88 -12.93
CA THR A 267 27.26 -3.12 -12.22
C THR A 267 26.54 -2.81 -10.90
N MET A 268 25.34 -3.36 -10.71
CA MET A 268 24.59 -3.29 -9.45
C MET A 268 24.56 -4.67 -8.78
N THR A 269 25.20 -4.79 -7.62
CA THR A 269 25.12 -5.97 -6.75
C THR A 269 24.05 -5.76 -5.69
N ARG A 270 23.20 -6.77 -5.47
CA ARG A 270 22.11 -6.80 -4.48
C ARG A 270 22.50 -7.66 -3.29
N HIS A 271 22.12 -7.25 -2.08
CA HIS A 271 22.41 -7.96 -0.85
C HIS A 271 21.13 -8.17 -0.02
N TYR A 272 20.94 -9.38 0.47
CA TYR A 272 19.69 -9.85 1.08
C TYR A 272 19.90 -10.26 2.54
N THR A 273 19.03 -9.81 3.45
CA THR A 273 19.08 -10.17 4.89
C THR A 273 17.99 -11.15 5.33
N ASP A 274 17.04 -11.46 4.47
CA ASP A 274 16.02 -12.49 4.71
C ASP A 274 15.76 -13.35 3.46
N SER A 275 14.59 -13.97 3.35
CA SER A 275 14.20 -14.89 2.26
C SER A 275 13.33 -14.24 1.18
N SER A 276 13.16 -12.92 1.17
CA SER A 276 12.45 -12.18 0.11
C SER A 276 13.33 -11.96 -1.13
N ASP A 277 12.75 -11.46 -2.22
CA ASP A 277 13.49 -10.96 -3.40
C ASP A 277 13.81 -9.45 -3.32
N ASN A 278 13.52 -8.84 -2.17
CA ASN A 278 13.76 -7.43 -1.83
C ASN A 278 15.16 -7.26 -1.18
N PRO A 279 16.09 -6.51 -1.80
CA PRO A 279 17.44 -6.34 -1.26
C PRO A 279 17.43 -5.36 -0.08
N ALA A 280 18.15 -5.69 0.99
CA ALA A 280 18.35 -4.77 2.12
C ALA A 280 19.32 -3.63 1.77
N TRP A 281 20.24 -3.87 0.82
CA TRP A 281 21.05 -2.83 0.19
C TRP A 281 21.55 -3.24 -1.20
N THR A 282 21.93 -2.26 -2.00
CA THR A 282 22.68 -2.42 -3.25
C THR A 282 24.05 -1.75 -3.18
N VAL A 283 24.98 -2.24 -3.99
CA VAL A 283 26.23 -1.56 -4.34
C VAL A 283 26.23 -1.37 -5.85
N ASP A 284 26.24 -0.12 -6.29
CA ASP A 284 26.05 0.31 -7.67
C ASP A 284 27.32 0.99 -8.18
N VAL A 285 27.95 0.42 -9.21
CA VAL A 285 29.24 0.87 -9.75
C VAL A 285 29.05 1.33 -11.18
N ARG A 286 29.00 2.65 -11.40
CA ARG A 286 28.78 3.29 -12.72
C ARG A 286 29.74 4.46 -12.90
N GLY A 287 30.25 4.66 -14.13
CA GLY A 287 31.15 5.78 -14.44
C GLY A 287 32.43 5.85 -13.58
N GLY A 288 32.88 4.74 -13.01
CA GLY A 288 34.02 4.68 -12.09
C GLY A 288 33.72 5.06 -10.63
N GLN A 289 32.50 5.48 -10.30
CA GLN A 289 32.06 5.70 -8.92
C GLN A 289 31.38 4.45 -8.35
N SER A 290 31.52 4.23 -7.04
CA SER A 290 30.83 3.17 -6.29
C SER A 290 29.90 3.81 -5.26
N VAL A 291 28.63 3.42 -5.32
CA VAL A 291 27.52 4.01 -4.56
C VAL A 291 26.79 2.89 -3.83
N THR A 292 26.83 2.89 -2.49
CA THR A 292 26.09 1.91 -1.68
C THR A 292 24.75 2.52 -1.26
N THR A 293 23.63 1.87 -1.56
CA THR A 293 22.30 2.34 -1.13
C THR A 293 21.63 1.32 -0.24
N ARG A 294 21.35 1.69 1.01
CA ARG A 294 20.61 0.86 1.97
C ARG A 294 19.15 1.26 1.96
N PHE A 295 18.25 0.29 1.95
CA PHE A 295 16.80 0.51 1.95
C PHE A 295 16.24 0.25 3.35
N ALA A 296 15.27 1.06 3.77
CA ALA A 296 14.54 0.83 5.01
C ALA A 296 13.07 1.21 4.88
N GLY A 297 12.22 0.40 5.50
CA GLY A 297 10.86 0.82 5.83
C GLY A 297 10.87 1.80 7.00
N LEU A 298 9.93 2.74 6.95
CA LEU A 298 9.60 3.61 8.08
C LEU A 298 8.46 2.95 8.86
N THR A 299 7.47 3.70 9.31
CA THR A 299 6.17 3.14 9.70
C THR A 299 5.35 2.78 8.46
N GLY A 300 4.46 1.79 8.57
CA GLY A 300 3.75 1.17 7.43
C GLY A 300 4.39 -0.14 6.94
N ASP A 301 3.96 -0.61 5.77
CA ASP A 301 4.54 -1.75 5.05
C ASP A 301 5.23 -1.24 3.77
N GLY A 302 6.47 -1.66 3.49
CA GLY A 302 7.26 -1.24 2.32
C GLY A 302 8.45 -0.32 2.64
N MET A 303 9.22 0.04 1.60
CA MET A 303 10.32 1.00 1.67
C MET A 303 9.79 2.43 1.83
N GLY A 304 10.41 3.23 2.71
CA GLY A 304 10.08 4.66 2.89
C GLY A 304 11.29 5.60 2.95
N ILE A 305 12.49 5.08 3.21
CA ILE A 305 13.74 5.86 3.23
C ILE A 305 14.89 5.06 2.63
N THR A 306 15.81 5.75 1.97
CA THR A 306 17.09 5.22 1.51
C THR A 306 18.26 5.96 2.16
N PHE A 307 19.38 5.28 2.34
CA PHE A 307 20.65 5.86 2.80
C PHE A 307 21.72 5.57 1.75
N THR A 308 22.26 6.61 1.14
CA THR A 308 23.17 6.53 -0.01
C THR A 308 24.58 6.96 0.42
N THR A 309 25.53 6.04 0.39
CA THR A 309 26.94 6.26 0.72
C THR A 309 27.81 6.29 -0.54
N THR A 310 28.48 7.41 -0.79
CA THR A 310 29.41 7.62 -1.91
C THR A 310 30.67 8.29 -1.38
N ASN A 311 31.86 7.77 -1.72
CA ASN A 311 33.15 8.28 -1.26
C ASN A 311 33.25 8.49 0.27
N GLY A 312 32.58 7.63 1.05
CA GLY A 312 32.52 7.70 2.52
C GLY A 312 31.49 8.68 3.10
N ILE A 313 30.94 9.60 2.29
CA ILE A 313 29.86 10.51 2.68
C ILE A 313 28.54 9.76 2.55
N THR A 314 27.68 9.83 3.57
CA THR A 314 26.33 9.23 3.55
C THR A 314 25.26 10.31 3.60
N THR A 315 24.33 10.27 2.65
CA THR A 315 23.10 11.08 2.64
C THR A 315 21.88 10.19 2.85
N ALA A 316 20.71 10.78 3.11
CA ALA A 316 19.45 10.06 3.16
C ALA A 316 18.38 10.71 2.27
N GLU A 317 17.46 9.90 1.76
CA GLU A 317 16.37 10.33 0.87
C GLU A 317 15.09 9.60 1.26
N LEU A 318 14.00 10.34 1.51
CA LEU A 318 12.66 9.77 1.64
C LEU A 318 12.10 9.43 0.25
N ALA A 319 11.48 8.27 0.13
CA ALA A 319 10.68 7.89 -1.02
C ALA A 319 9.20 8.08 -0.67
N LEU A 320 8.57 9.12 -1.23
CA LEU A 320 7.20 9.49 -0.93
C LEU A 320 6.26 8.90 -1.99
N ALA A 321 5.42 7.97 -1.55
CA ALA A 321 4.62 7.13 -2.44
C ALA A 321 3.12 7.48 -2.44
N ASP A 322 2.44 7.15 -3.54
CA ASP A 322 0.98 7.29 -3.71
C ASP A 322 0.16 6.17 -3.03
N LEU A 323 -1.16 6.19 -3.26
CA LEU A 323 -2.11 5.18 -2.76
C LEU A 323 -1.88 3.76 -3.33
N ARG A 324 -1.03 3.63 -4.35
CA ARG A 324 -0.73 2.41 -5.12
C ARG A 324 0.65 1.83 -4.77
N GLY A 325 1.49 2.57 -4.06
CA GLY A 325 2.87 2.20 -3.76
C GLY A 325 3.88 2.72 -4.79
N ASP A 326 3.47 3.62 -5.70
CA ASP A 326 4.36 4.25 -6.66
C ASP A 326 5.14 5.38 -5.98
N VAL A 327 6.45 5.44 -6.17
CA VAL A 327 7.29 6.54 -5.70
C VAL A 327 7.22 7.67 -6.72
N ASN A 328 6.29 8.60 -6.49
CA ASN A 328 6.12 9.80 -7.30
C ASN A 328 7.15 10.88 -6.93
N ALA A 329 7.51 11.04 -5.66
CA ALA A 329 8.39 12.11 -5.21
C ALA A 329 9.50 11.62 -4.25
N THR A 330 10.63 12.30 -4.26
CA THR A 330 11.68 12.12 -3.26
C THR A 330 12.02 13.41 -2.52
N VAL A 331 12.57 13.28 -1.32
CA VAL A 331 13.01 14.40 -0.46
C VAL A 331 14.35 14.04 0.15
N LYS A 332 15.39 14.81 -0.17
CA LYS A 332 16.73 14.66 0.42
C LYS A 332 16.76 15.21 1.84
N LEU A 333 17.57 14.58 2.68
CA LEU A 333 17.72 14.89 4.09
C LEU A 333 19.19 15.26 4.36
N ASP A 334 19.42 16.47 4.88
CA ASP A 334 20.74 16.93 5.32
C ASP A 334 21.09 16.51 6.77
N GLY A 335 20.12 15.94 7.49
CA GLY A 335 20.24 15.51 8.89
C GLY A 335 20.17 16.63 9.94
N ALA A 336 20.06 17.89 9.53
CA ALA A 336 20.13 19.06 10.42
C ALA A 336 18.91 19.97 10.34
N ASN A 337 18.31 20.14 9.15
CA ASN A 337 17.20 21.06 8.90
C ASN A 337 15.91 20.30 8.56
N PRO A 338 14.72 20.89 8.84
CA PRO A 338 13.48 20.42 8.25
C PRO A 338 13.49 20.68 6.74
N ALA A 339 13.14 19.66 5.95
CA ALA A 339 12.99 19.77 4.51
C ALA A 339 11.87 20.76 4.14
N THR A 340 12.03 21.46 3.02
CA THR A 340 11.17 22.59 2.60
C THR A 340 10.40 22.34 1.30
N GLY A 341 10.42 21.10 0.79
CA GLY A 341 9.78 20.72 -0.48
C GLY A 341 10.29 19.37 -0.97
N ILE A 342 10.14 19.13 -2.28
CA ILE A 342 10.54 17.89 -2.97
C ILE A 342 11.75 18.12 -3.88
N ASP A 343 12.52 17.05 -4.08
CA ASP A 343 13.69 17.00 -4.96
C ASP A 343 13.38 16.45 -6.36
N THR A 344 12.33 15.63 -6.47
CA THR A 344 11.90 14.98 -7.71
C THR A 344 10.37 14.88 -7.78
N TRP A 345 9.83 14.82 -9.00
CA TRP A 345 8.44 14.42 -9.25
C TRP A 345 8.36 13.54 -10.51
N HIS A 346 7.62 12.44 -10.44
CA HIS A 346 7.34 11.49 -11.50
C HIS A 346 5.89 11.01 -11.37
N ASP A 347 5.22 10.78 -12.50
CA ASP A 347 3.91 10.12 -12.53
C ASP A 347 3.97 8.87 -13.41
N TYR A 348 3.11 7.90 -13.07
CA TYR A 348 3.02 6.62 -13.77
C TYR A 348 1.58 6.34 -14.17
N THR A 349 1.36 5.72 -15.34
CA THR A 349 0.02 5.29 -15.74
C THR A 349 -0.50 4.15 -14.85
N GLU A 350 -1.74 3.75 -15.06
CA GLU A 350 -2.35 2.56 -14.48
C GLU A 350 -1.54 1.26 -14.75
N TYR A 351 -0.95 1.08 -15.94
CA TYR A 351 -0.05 -0.04 -16.28
C TYR A 351 1.45 0.24 -16.07
N GLY A 352 1.80 1.35 -15.40
CA GLY A 352 3.16 1.58 -14.89
C GLY A 352 4.16 2.27 -15.82
N GLN A 353 3.74 2.67 -17.02
CA GLN A 353 4.57 3.54 -17.86
C GLN A 353 4.81 4.88 -17.16
N PRO A 354 6.05 5.37 -17.03
CA PRO A 354 6.30 6.73 -16.57
C PRO A 354 5.82 7.74 -17.63
N THR A 355 5.23 8.86 -17.20
CA THR A 355 4.74 9.92 -18.09
C THR A 355 5.87 10.73 -18.75
N ILE A 356 7.08 10.65 -18.19
CA ILE A 356 8.31 11.29 -18.67
C ILE A 356 9.43 10.26 -18.62
N ALA A 357 10.28 10.21 -19.66
CA ALA A 357 11.43 9.31 -19.70
C ALA A 357 12.39 9.59 -18.54
N LYS A 358 12.83 8.53 -17.85
CA LYS A 358 13.80 8.63 -16.75
C LYS A 358 15.24 8.51 -17.25
N THR A 359 16.13 9.30 -16.66
CA THR A 359 17.58 9.22 -16.87
C THR A 359 18.22 8.24 -15.88
N SER A 360 19.26 7.49 -16.30
CA SER A 360 19.94 6.52 -15.43
C SER A 360 20.80 7.20 -14.34
N VAL A 361 20.22 7.41 -13.15
CA VAL A 361 20.95 7.91 -11.96
C VAL A 361 21.55 6.76 -11.13
N ALA A 362 22.56 7.06 -10.31
CA ALA A 362 23.17 6.11 -9.37
C ALA A 362 22.78 6.47 -7.92
N GLY A 363 22.44 5.46 -7.13
CA GLY A 363 21.98 5.60 -5.74
C GLY A 363 20.54 6.11 -5.55
N GLY A 364 20.11 6.16 -4.28
CA GLY A 364 18.74 6.53 -3.90
C GLY A 364 17.68 5.52 -4.36
N ALA A 365 16.40 5.91 -4.27
CA ALA A 365 15.31 5.06 -4.76
C ALA A 365 15.36 4.89 -6.29
N ALA A 366 15.56 6.00 -7.01
CA ALA A 366 15.59 6.03 -8.46
C ALA A 366 16.76 5.22 -9.06
N GLY A 367 17.95 5.24 -8.44
CA GLY A 367 19.12 4.50 -8.96
C GLY A 367 19.01 2.98 -8.83
N ALA A 368 18.13 2.49 -7.94
CA ALA A 368 17.70 1.10 -7.83
C ALA A 368 16.58 0.73 -8.83
N GLY A 369 16.08 1.69 -9.60
CA GLY A 369 14.94 1.53 -10.50
C GLY A 369 13.58 1.56 -9.81
N TYR A 370 13.50 1.99 -8.54
CA TYR A 370 12.22 2.06 -7.82
C TYR A 370 11.44 3.31 -8.26
N GLY A 371 10.21 3.09 -8.71
CA GLY A 371 9.32 4.11 -9.25
C GLY A 371 7.87 3.64 -9.14
N TRP A 372 7.26 3.25 -10.25
CA TRP A 372 6.03 2.44 -10.21
C TRP A 372 6.22 1.23 -9.29
N LEU A 373 5.31 1.03 -8.33
CA LEU A 373 5.39 0.02 -7.27
C LEU A 373 6.70 0.06 -6.45
N GLY A 374 7.38 1.21 -6.42
CA GLY A 374 8.68 1.40 -5.78
C GLY A 374 8.67 1.24 -4.25
N ALA A 375 7.56 1.54 -3.58
CA ALA A 375 7.40 1.24 -2.14
C ALA A 375 7.39 -0.26 -1.84
N HIS A 376 7.09 -1.10 -2.85
CA HIS A 376 7.20 -2.56 -2.81
C HIS A 376 8.54 -3.07 -3.37
N GLU A 377 9.50 -2.16 -3.60
CA GLU A 377 10.84 -2.43 -4.14
C GLU A 377 10.81 -3.20 -5.48
N ARG A 378 9.88 -2.82 -6.37
CA ARG A 378 9.81 -3.37 -7.73
C ARG A 378 10.65 -2.54 -8.68
N ALA A 379 11.91 -2.96 -8.84
CA ALA A 379 12.88 -2.31 -9.69
C ALA A 379 12.50 -2.39 -11.17
N THR A 380 12.52 -1.27 -11.88
CA THR A 380 12.37 -1.21 -13.33
C THR A 380 13.71 -0.97 -14.01
N LEU A 381 13.97 -1.72 -15.07
CA LEU A 381 15.02 -1.42 -16.04
C LEU A 381 14.53 -0.23 -16.88
N ASP A 382 14.59 0.98 -16.33
CA ASP A 382 13.95 2.18 -16.90
C ASP A 382 14.38 2.45 -18.37
N ALA A 383 15.61 2.10 -18.72
CA ALA A 383 16.14 2.19 -20.09
C ALA A 383 15.46 1.25 -21.12
N LEU A 384 14.75 0.22 -20.66
CA LEU A 384 14.17 -0.91 -21.42
C LEU A 384 12.66 -1.10 -21.16
N GLY A 385 12.08 -0.47 -20.14
CA GLY A 385 10.64 -0.57 -19.82
C GLY A 385 10.21 -1.91 -19.22
N ILE A 386 11.15 -2.67 -18.64
CA ILE A 386 10.90 -3.98 -18.03
C ILE A 386 11.00 -3.88 -16.50
N THR A 387 9.90 -4.17 -15.79
CA THR A 387 9.89 -4.27 -14.33
C THR A 387 10.25 -5.69 -13.88
N LEU A 388 11.14 -5.78 -12.90
CA LEU A 388 11.59 -7.02 -12.25
C LEU A 388 10.54 -7.46 -11.22
N MET A 389 9.41 -7.96 -11.71
CA MET A 389 8.21 -8.23 -10.93
C MET A 389 8.27 -9.60 -10.25
N GLY A 390 9.13 -9.73 -9.23
CA GLY A 390 9.26 -10.98 -8.48
C GLY A 390 9.77 -12.14 -9.34
N ALA A 391 8.94 -13.14 -9.59
CA ALA A 391 9.27 -14.32 -10.40
C ALA A 391 9.29 -14.05 -11.91
N ARG A 392 8.51 -13.09 -12.41
CA ARG A 392 8.35 -12.81 -13.86
C ARG A 392 8.91 -11.43 -14.24
N LEU A 393 9.33 -11.29 -15.49
CA LEU A 393 9.56 -9.98 -16.09
C LEU A 393 8.22 -9.41 -16.57
N TYR A 394 7.96 -8.13 -16.27
CA TYR A 394 6.77 -7.41 -16.72
C TYR A 394 7.15 -6.35 -17.75
N ASN A 395 6.55 -6.39 -18.93
CA ASN A 395 6.73 -5.37 -19.96
C ASN A 395 5.67 -4.27 -19.80
N GLN A 396 6.11 -3.08 -19.41
CA GLN A 396 5.24 -1.92 -19.20
C GLN A 396 4.55 -1.46 -20.50
N ALA A 397 5.10 -1.74 -21.69
CA ALA A 397 4.54 -1.27 -22.96
C ALA A 397 3.31 -2.08 -23.41
N THR A 398 3.29 -3.38 -23.08
CA THR A 398 2.18 -4.29 -23.37
C THR A 398 1.22 -4.46 -22.19
N GLY A 399 1.69 -4.23 -20.96
CA GLY A 399 0.95 -4.55 -19.73
C GLY A 399 0.88 -6.06 -19.46
N LEU A 400 1.90 -6.81 -19.91
CA LEU A 400 1.96 -8.28 -19.84
C LEU A 400 3.25 -8.76 -19.19
N PHE A 401 3.20 -9.95 -18.61
CA PHE A 401 4.40 -10.73 -18.30
C PHE A 401 5.01 -11.35 -19.56
N THR A 402 6.33 -11.62 -19.51
CA THR A 402 7.06 -12.22 -20.65
C THR A 402 7.12 -13.74 -20.60
N SER A 403 6.56 -14.37 -19.58
CA SER A 403 6.50 -15.82 -19.36
C SER A 403 5.16 -16.24 -18.75
N LEU A 404 4.86 -17.54 -18.84
CA LEU A 404 3.70 -18.17 -18.20
C LEU A 404 3.67 -17.93 -16.68
N ASP A 405 2.47 -17.96 -16.10
CA ASP A 405 2.28 -17.90 -14.65
C ASP A 405 2.75 -19.18 -13.94
N PRO A 406 3.66 -19.09 -12.94
CA PRO A 406 4.03 -20.24 -12.13
C PRO A 406 2.93 -20.71 -11.16
N GLU A 407 1.92 -19.90 -10.82
CA GLU A 407 0.71 -20.38 -10.13
C GLU A 407 -0.44 -20.57 -11.14
N TYR A 408 -0.94 -21.80 -11.28
CA TYR A 408 -2.11 -22.08 -12.10
C TYR A 408 -3.34 -21.33 -11.55
N GLN A 409 -4.01 -20.56 -12.41
CA GLN A 409 -5.07 -19.59 -12.05
C GLN A 409 -4.58 -18.43 -11.15
N GLY A 410 -3.32 -18.01 -11.28
CA GLY A 410 -2.79 -16.79 -10.66
C GLY A 410 -3.48 -15.50 -11.14
N GLY A 411 -4.08 -15.49 -12.33
CA GLY A 411 -4.83 -14.38 -12.91
C GLY A 411 -5.77 -14.82 -14.04
N ASP A 412 -6.40 -13.87 -14.74
CA ASP A 412 -7.34 -14.16 -15.84
C ASP A 412 -6.69 -14.96 -16.99
N THR A 413 -5.45 -14.61 -17.39
CA THR A 413 -4.70 -15.28 -18.47
C THR A 413 -3.23 -15.50 -18.12
N ALA A 414 -2.57 -16.46 -18.78
CA ALA A 414 -1.24 -16.93 -18.39
C ALA A 414 -0.10 -15.88 -18.45
N TYR A 415 -0.27 -14.82 -19.24
CA TYR A 415 0.66 -13.69 -19.35
C TYR A 415 0.08 -12.39 -18.77
N GLY A 416 -1.13 -12.43 -18.23
CA GLY A 416 -1.87 -11.25 -17.79
C GLY A 416 -1.33 -10.66 -16.50
N TYR A 417 -0.93 -9.39 -16.53
CA TYR A 417 -1.01 -8.53 -15.35
C TYR A 417 -2.49 -8.15 -15.12
N PRO A 418 -2.93 -7.82 -13.89
CA PRO A 418 -4.33 -7.47 -13.61
C PRO A 418 -5.01 -6.60 -14.67
N THR A 419 -6.16 -7.08 -15.16
CA THR A 419 -7.07 -6.36 -16.07
C THR A 419 -7.69 -5.11 -15.43
N ASP A 420 -7.53 -4.96 -14.12
CA ASP A 420 -7.72 -3.73 -13.34
C ASP A 420 -6.51 -3.51 -12.41
N PRO A 421 -5.46 -2.82 -12.87
CA PRO A 421 -4.28 -2.53 -12.06
C PRO A 421 -4.51 -1.41 -11.01
N VAL A 422 -5.71 -0.79 -11.02
CA VAL A 422 -6.09 0.29 -10.09
C VAL A 422 -6.69 -0.30 -8.81
N ASN A 423 -7.23 -1.52 -8.82
CA ASN A 423 -7.72 -2.22 -7.62
C ASN A 423 -6.97 -3.54 -7.29
N THR A 424 -6.12 -4.03 -8.19
CA THR A 424 -5.41 -5.32 -8.07
C THR A 424 -3.96 -5.20 -8.57
N GLN A 425 -3.00 -5.90 -7.96
CA GLN A 425 -1.57 -5.87 -8.32
C GLN A 425 -0.96 -7.27 -8.17
N ASP A 426 -0.18 -7.74 -9.15
CA ASP A 426 0.70 -8.91 -8.95
C ASP A 426 2.11 -8.42 -8.56
N LEU A 427 2.34 -8.29 -7.25
CA LEU A 427 3.63 -7.85 -6.69
C LEU A 427 4.67 -8.98 -6.59
N THR A 428 4.29 -10.24 -6.87
CA THR A 428 5.20 -11.39 -6.82
C THR A 428 5.55 -11.94 -8.20
N GLY A 429 4.86 -11.51 -9.26
CA GLY A 429 4.90 -12.17 -10.55
C GLY A 429 4.37 -13.59 -10.49
N THR A 430 3.45 -13.89 -9.57
CA THR A 430 2.87 -15.23 -9.40
C THR A 430 1.38 -15.25 -9.17
N ARG A 431 0.73 -14.12 -8.83
CA ARG A 431 -0.74 -14.02 -8.79
C ARG A 431 -1.23 -12.62 -8.49
N TRP A 432 -2.47 -12.38 -8.90
CA TRP A 432 -3.19 -11.13 -8.73
C TRP A 432 -3.59 -10.92 -7.26
N GLY A 433 -2.84 -10.07 -6.56
CA GLY A 433 -3.15 -9.61 -5.22
C GLY A 433 -4.20 -8.50 -5.24
N LEU A 434 -5.37 -8.75 -4.64
CA LEU A 434 -6.38 -7.72 -4.39
C LEU A 434 -5.80 -6.63 -3.47
N ARG A 435 -5.59 -5.40 -3.96
CA ARG A 435 -5.18 -4.26 -3.12
C ARG A 435 -6.21 -3.95 -2.04
N LYS A 436 -7.47 -4.27 -2.33
CA LYS A 436 -8.65 -3.91 -1.52
C LYS A 436 -9.18 -5.02 -0.62
N ILE A 437 -8.31 -5.91 -0.13
CA ILE A 437 -8.63 -6.63 1.11
C ILE A 437 -8.39 -5.67 2.28
N GLY A 438 -9.28 -4.68 2.42
CA GLY A 438 -9.29 -3.73 3.53
C GLY A 438 -9.16 -4.47 4.86
N SER A 439 -8.44 -3.88 5.82
CA SER A 439 -8.02 -4.64 7.02
C SER A 439 -9.20 -5.22 7.81
N PHE A 440 -10.38 -4.60 7.68
CA PHE A 440 -11.67 -5.13 8.15
C PHE A 440 -11.98 -6.50 7.54
N ALA A 441 -11.95 -6.66 6.20
CA ALA A 441 -12.23 -7.93 5.53
C ALA A 441 -11.23 -9.03 5.94
N ALA A 442 -9.92 -8.73 5.97
CA ALA A 442 -8.90 -9.69 6.39
C ALA A 442 -9.06 -10.14 7.86
N ARG A 443 -9.35 -9.21 8.77
CA ARG A 443 -9.48 -9.49 10.21
C ARG A 443 -10.85 -10.07 10.57
N HIS A 444 -11.89 -9.73 9.81
CA HIS A 444 -13.25 -10.27 9.96
C HIS A 444 -13.55 -11.46 9.05
N ALA A 445 -12.61 -11.97 8.25
CA ALA A 445 -12.72 -13.28 7.59
C ALA A 445 -13.06 -14.37 8.63
N VAL A 446 -12.37 -14.37 9.78
CA VAL A 446 -12.69 -15.23 10.93
C VAL A 446 -14.11 -14.97 11.45
N THR A 447 -14.59 -13.72 11.43
CA THR A 447 -15.96 -13.38 11.89
C THR A 447 -17.02 -13.87 10.90
N GLY A 448 -16.79 -13.75 9.59
CA GLY A 448 -17.65 -14.32 8.54
C GLY A 448 -17.71 -15.85 8.63
N VAL A 449 -16.56 -16.51 8.75
CA VAL A 449 -16.47 -17.97 8.97
C VAL A 449 -17.20 -18.38 10.27
N CYS A 450 -17.09 -17.59 11.36
CA CYS A 450 -17.86 -17.85 12.59
C CYS A 450 -19.37 -17.57 12.47
N MET A 451 -19.83 -16.78 11.49
CA MET A 451 -21.26 -16.51 11.27
C MET A 451 -21.91 -17.50 10.29
N PHE A 452 -21.19 -17.94 9.25
CA PHE A 452 -21.74 -18.80 8.19
C PHE A 452 -21.23 -20.26 8.23
N GLY A 453 -20.01 -20.51 8.72
CA GLY A 453 -19.41 -21.85 8.80
C GLY A 453 -19.61 -22.59 10.13
N GLY A 454 -20.30 -21.97 11.09
CA GLY A 454 -20.61 -22.56 12.40
C GLY A 454 -19.41 -22.74 13.34
N LEU A 455 -19.64 -23.38 14.48
CA LEU A 455 -18.66 -23.47 15.58
C LEU A 455 -17.38 -24.24 15.19
N ALA A 456 -17.47 -25.25 14.33
CA ALA A 456 -16.31 -26.03 13.89
C ALA A 456 -15.35 -25.18 13.03
N ALA A 457 -15.86 -24.54 11.97
CA ALA A 457 -15.05 -23.66 11.12
C ALA A 457 -14.55 -22.43 11.90
N CYS A 458 -15.35 -21.90 12.83
CA CYS A 458 -14.93 -20.84 13.76
C CYS A 458 -13.73 -21.28 14.62
N GLY A 459 -13.74 -22.52 15.14
CA GLY A 459 -12.63 -23.10 15.90
C GLY A 459 -11.35 -23.24 15.06
N VAL A 460 -11.46 -23.75 13.83
CA VAL A 460 -10.31 -23.88 12.91
C VAL A 460 -9.73 -22.51 12.55
N ALA A 461 -10.57 -21.55 12.16
CA ALA A 461 -10.13 -20.20 11.78
C ALA A 461 -9.47 -19.44 12.94
N THR A 462 -10.01 -19.57 14.17
CA THR A 462 -9.41 -18.95 15.36
C THR A 462 -8.12 -19.63 15.81
N ALA A 463 -8.01 -20.97 15.66
CA ALA A 463 -6.77 -21.70 15.90
C ALA A 463 -5.65 -21.31 14.92
N ALA A 464 -5.97 -21.21 13.62
CA ALA A 464 -5.03 -20.75 12.60
C ALA A 464 -4.54 -19.31 12.86
N ALA A 465 -5.47 -18.39 13.18
CA ALA A 465 -5.14 -17.02 13.53
C ALA A 465 -4.26 -16.93 14.80
N TRP A 466 -4.56 -17.72 15.84
CA TRP A 466 -3.71 -17.80 17.04
C TRP A 466 -2.31 -18.36 16.74
N GLY A 467 -2.21 -19.40 15.90
CA GLY A 467 -0.94 -19.98 15.47
C GLY A 467 -0.06 -18.94 14.75
N TYR A 468 -0.64 -18.21 13.79
CA TYR A 468 0.06 -17.15 13.06
C TYR A 468 0.52 -15.99 13.95
N ARG A 469 -0.34 -15.50 14.86
CA ARG A 469 0.04 -14.49 15.88
C ARG A 469 1.18 -15.00 16.77
N SER A 470 1.09 -16.25 17.22
CA SER A 470 2.08 -16.88 18.10
C SER A 470 3.43 -17.06 17.42
N TYR A 471 3.43 -17.45 16.13
CA TYR A 471 4.64 -17.52 15.30
C TYR A 471 5.29 -16.14 15.14
N ARG A 472 4.54 -15.10 14.73
CA ARG A 472 5.10 -13.74 14.58
C ARG A 472 5.58 -13.16 15.94
N TYR A 473 4.89 -13.45 17.04
CA TYR A 473 5.32 -13.04 18.38
C TYR A 473 6.59 -13.78 18.83
N ALA A 474 6.71 -15.08 18.55
CA ALA A 474 7.93 -15.85 18.82
C ALA A 474 9.12 -15.36 17.98
N LYS A 475 8.93 -15.07 16.68
CA LYS A 475 9.99 -14.52 15.81
C LYS A 475 10.51 -13.18 16.33
N ARG A 476 9.63 -12.29 16.79
CA ARG A 476 9.99 -10.97 17.35
C ARG A 476 10.65 -11.00 18.73
N ASN A 477 10.46 -12.05 19.55
CA ASN A 477 10.89 -12.09 20.96
C ASN A 477 11.96 -13.17 21.26
N GLY A 478 12.83 -13.48 20.29
CA GLY A 478 13.94 -14.42 20.50
C GLY A 478 13.51 -15.89 20.67
N GLY A 479 12.47 -16.31 19.94
CA GLY A 479 12.06 -17.71 19.82
C GLY A 479 11.01 -18.18 20.82
N PHE A 480 10.43 -19.36 20.52
CA PHE A 480 9.29 -19.91 21.24
C PHE A 480 9.58 -20.16 22.73
N ARG A 481 10.79 -20.66 23.08
CA ARG A 481 11.19 -20.94 24.47
C ARG A 481 11.08 -19.70 25.40
N ARG A 482 11.40 -18.50 24.90
CA ARG A 482 11.33 -17.24 25.66
C ARG A 482 9.90 -16.67 25.72
N SER A 483 9.08 -16.96 24.72
CA SER A 483 7.74 -16.37 24.53
C SER A 483 6.56 -17.28 24.95
N TRP A 484 6.82 -18.56 25.27
CA TRP A 484 5.78 -19.58 25.48
C TRP A 484 4.70 -19.19 26.51
N ARG A 485 5.09 -18.53 27.62
CA ARG A 485 4.15 -18.09 28.67
C ARG A 485 3.14 -17.05 28.17
N HIS A 486 3.51 -16.21 27.20
CA HIS A 486 2.59 -15.27 26.55
C HIS A 486 1.72 -15.98 25.51
N ILE A 487 2.31 -16.88 24.72
CA ILE A 487 1.61 -17.67 23.69
C ILE A 487 0.50 -18.54 24.30
N ALA A 488 0.80 -19.29 25.37
CA ALA A 488 -0.16 -20.11 26.10
C ALA A 488 -1.28 -19.26 26.74
N ARG A 489 -0.95 -18.06 27.24
CA ARG A 489 -1.94 -17.12 27.76
C ARG A 489 -2.87 -16.61 26.66
N ASP A 490 -2.34 -16.19 25.51
CA ASP A 490 -3.16 -15.73 24.37
C ASP A 490 -4.07 -16.85 23.82
N GLY A 491 -3.58 -18.10 23.83
CA GLY A 491 -4.38 -19.28 23.45
C GLY A 491 -5.55 -19.51 24.41
N ALA A 492 -5.30 -19.45 25.73
CA ALA A 492 -6.34 -19.58 26.75
C ALA A 492 -7.40 -18.45 26.69
N PHE A 493 -6.99 -17.22 26.35
CA PHE A 493 -7.94 -16.13 26.10
C PHE A 493 -8.72 -16.32 24.80
N SER A 494 -8.07 -16.74 23.72
CA SER A 494 -8.71 -17.00 22.42
C SER A 494 -9.77 -18.11 22.52
N ALA A 495 -9.44 -19.24 23.16
CA ALA A 495 -10.37 -20.35 23.37
C ALA A 495 -11.59 -19.95 24.22
N ARG A 496 -11.39 -19.16 25.28
CA ARG A 496 -12.50 -18.60 26.08
C ARG A 496 -13.37 -17.62 25.28
N GLY A 497 -12.78 -16.88 24.35
CA GLY A 497 -13.49 -15.99 23.42
C GLY A 497 -14.44 -16.75 22.50
N VAL A 498 -14.02 -17.89 21.94
CA VAL A 498 -14.86 -18.76 21.11
C VAL A 498 -16.03 -19.33 21.93
N ALA A 499 -15.74 -19.91 23.10
CA ALA A 499 -16.75 -20.54 23.95
C ALA A 499 -17.85 -19.57 24.44
N SER A 500 -17.46 -18.34 24.82
CA SER A 500 -18.41 -17.33 25.33
C SER A 500 -19.10 -16.52 24.23
N GLY A 501 -18.37 -16.17 23.16
CA GLY A 501 -18.89 -15.37 22.05
C GLY A 501 -19.89 -16.11 21.16
N GLY A 502 -19.70 -17.42 20.96
CA GLY A 502 -20.60 -18.23 20.15
C GLY A 502 -22.02 -18.32 20.73
N MET A 503 -22.13 -18.73 22.00
CA MET A 503 -23.44 -18.92 22.65
C MET A 503 -24.25 -17.62 22.74
N PHE A 504 -23.62 -16.48 23.10
CA PHE A 504 -24.34 -15.21 23.26
C PHE A 504 -24.82 -14.60 21.95
N ARG A 505 -24.17 -14.86 20.81
CA ARG A 505 -24.57 -14.29 19.51
C ARG A 505 -25.69 -15.10 18.85
N VAL A 506 -25.64 -16.43 18.90
CA VAL A 506 -26.73 -17.29 18.41
C VAL A 506 -28.04 -16.98 19.15
N ALA A 507 -27.99 -16.80 20.47
CA ALA A 507 -29.17 -16.45 21.27
C ALA A 507 -29.80 -15.07 20.94
N LYS A 508 -29.03 -14.12 20.41
CA LYS A 508 -29.50 -12.75 20.11
C LYS A 508 -29.94 -12.55 18.65
N TYR A 509 -29.31 -13.24 17.69
CA TYR A 509 -29.61 -13.09 16.26
C TYR A 509 -30.42 -14.26 15.68
N GLY A 510 -30.40 -15.45 16.30
CA GLY A 510 -31.13 -16.63 15.84
C GLY A 510 -32.66 -16.54 15.91
N ARG A 511 -33.22 -15.43 16.41
CA ARG A 511 -34.68 -15.17 16.47
C ARG A 511 -35.21 -14.15 15.46
N SER A 512 -34.35 -13.53 14.64
CA SER A 512 -34.74 -12.55 13.62
C SER A 512 -34.53 -13.03 12.18
N GLY A 513 -34.18 -14.32 11.97
CA GLY A 513 -33.89 -14.89 10.65
C GLY A 513 -35.01 -15.74 10.03
N LEU A 514 -36.16 -15.89 10.70
CA LEU A 514 -37.26 -16.78 10.26
C LEU A 514 -38.63 -16.05 10.22
N SER A 515 -38.67 -14.89 9.55
CA SER A 515 -39.92 -14.22 9.15
C SER A 515 -40.04 -14.23 7.62
N ARG A 516 -40.79 -15.25 7.15
CA ARG A 516 -41.28 -15.52 5.80
C ARG A 516 -41.69 -14.25 5.01
N TRP A 517 -41.43 -14.28 3.70
CA TRP A 517 -41.96 -13.40 2.63
C TRP A 517 -43.26 -12.67 3.00
N GLY A 518 -43.25 -11.33 3.00
CA GLY A 518 -44.44 -10.51 3.26
C GLY A 518 -44.14 -9.01 3.30
N SER A 519 -45.05 -8.24 2.71
CA SER A 519 -45.08 -6.79 2.47
C SER A 519 -44.83 -5.84 3.67
N SER A 520 -44.61 -4.56 3.32
CA SER A 520 -44.51 -3.36 4.18
C SER A 520 -43.25 -3.25 5.06
N GLY A 521 -42.79 -2.02 5.29
CA GLY A 521 -41.52 -1.75 5.96
C GLY A 521 -41.64 -0.81 7.15
N GLN A 522 -40.75 -0.98 8.12
CA GLN A 522 -40.44 0.04 9.13
C GLN A 522 -38.93 0.24 9.22
N ARG A 523 -38.48 1.49 9.10
CA ARG A 523 -37.10 1.87 9.37
C ARG A 523 -36.90 1.98 10.89
N TYR A 524 -36.05 1.14 11.46
CA TYR A 524 -35.59 1.31 12.85
C TYR A 524 -34.17 1.86 12.90
N THR A 525 -34.06 3.19 12.82
CA THR A 525 -32.85 3.90 13.25
C THR A 525 -32.84 3.99 14.78
N ARG A 526 -31.74 3.57 15.42
CA ARG A 526 -31.45 3.98 16.80
C ARG A 526 -29.95 4.15 17.02
N SER A 527 -29.60 5.23 17.69
CA SER A 527 -28.23 5.74 17.84
C SER A 527 -27.39 4.89 18.80
N TYR A 528 -26.09 4.81 18.50
CA TYR A 528 -25.10 4.17 19.37
C TYR A 528 -24.53 5.18 20.39
N GLN A 529 -25.36 5.58 21.35
CA GLN A 529 -24.91 6.26 22.58
C GLN A 529 -24.98 5.28 23.76
N HIS A 530 -24.07 5.43 24.72
CA HIS A 530 -23.82 4.53 25.85
C HIS A 530 -23.25 3.13 25.51
N PHE A 531 -21.92 3.05 25.31
CA PHE A 531 -21.15 1.95 25.90
C PHE A 531 -19.73 2.36 26.35
N THR A 532 -19.60 3.58 26.90
CA THR A 532 -18.41 4.02 27.62
C THR A 532 -18.49 3.58 29.09
N GLY A 533 -17.47 2.87 29.58
CA GLY A 533 -17.25 2.70 31.02
C GLY A 533 -17.21 1.28 31.58
N MET A 534 -16.12 0.54 31.33
CA MET A 534 -15.62 -0.47 32.28
C MET A 534 -14.10 -0.32 32.49
N ARG A 535 -13.71 0.67 33.29
CA ARG A 535 -12.38 0.72 33.92
C ARG A 535 -12.41 -0.17 35.16
N SER A 536 -11.81 -1.36 35.10
CA SER A 536 -11.69 -2.25 36.27
C SER A 536 -10.55 -1.82 37.20
N ALA A 537 -10.90 -1.37 38.41
CA ALA A 537 -9.92 -1.05 39.45
C ALA A 537 -9.27 -2.33 40.02
N PRO A 538 -7.96 -2.33 40.32
CA PRO A 538 -7.25 -3.54 40.76
C PRO A 538 -7.47 -3.82 42.27
N ARG A 539 -8.41 -4.71 42.60
CA ARG A 539 -8.46 -5.32 43.95
C ARG A 539 -7.41 -6.42 44.08
N ARG A 540 -6.53 -6.31 45.09
CA ARG A 540 -5.59 -7.36 45.48
C ARG A 540 -6.36 -8.51 46.13
N LEU A 541 -6.08 -9.75 45.74
CA LEU A 541 -6.57 -10.94 46.43
C LEU A 541 -5.60 -11.31 47.56
N GLY A 542 -6.10 -11.26 48.81
CA GLY A 542 -5.41 -11.80 49.99
C GLY A 542 -5.54 -13.33 50.08
N ARG A 543 -4.74 -13.93 50.96
CA ARG A 543 -4.69 -15.37 51.26
C ARG A 543 -5.21 -15.58 52.68
N ARG A 544 -5.93 -16.70 52.93
CA ARG A 544 -6.83 -17.03 54.08
C ARG A 544 -8.32 -16.81 53.71
N ASP A 545 -9.29 -17.67 54.07
CA ASP A 545 -9.28 -18.92 54.86
C ASP A 545 -10.10 -20.08 54.20
N ARG A 546 -10.60 -21.07 54.98
CA ARG A 546 -10.93 -22.45 54.54
C ARG A 546 -12.44 -22.83 54.64
N LEU A 547 -12.85 -23.82 53.82
CA LEU A 547 -13.77 -24.95 54.06
C LEU A 547 -15.14 -24.76 54.80
N ALA A 548 -16.26 -24.97 54.06
CA ALA A 548 -17.52 -25.69 54.41
C ALA A 548 -18.59 -25.33 53.33
N TRP A 549 -19.38 -26.19 52.65
CA TRP A 549 -20.21 -27.40 52.90
C TRP A 549 -21.73 -27.14 53.09
N TYR A 550 -22.55 -28.00 52.47
CA TYR A 550 -24.02 -28.26 52.62
C TYR A 550 -25.14 -27.39 51.95
N TYR A 551 -25.61 -27.88 50.79
CA TYR A 551 -26.99 -28.23 50.31
C TYR A 551 -28.34 -27.57 50.78
N HIS A 552 -29.31 -27.60 49.83
CA HIS A 552 -30.80 -27.54 49.95
C HIS A 552 -31.48 -26.20 50.38
N SER A 553 -32.75 -25.86 50.04
CA SER A 553 -33.79 -26.37 49.10
C SER A 553 -34.79 -25.22 48.74
N VAL A 554 -35.26 -25.02 47.49
CA VAL A 554 -36.53 -25.47 46.84
C VAL A 554 -37.88 -25.00 47.49
N ARG A 555 -38.81 -24.46 46.66
CA ARG A 555 -40.26 -24.12 46.90
C ARG A 555 -40.55 -22.89 47.81
N GLN A 556 -41.70 -22.17 47.72
CA GLN A 556 -42.68 -21.87 46.63
C GLN A 556 -43.66 -20.75 47.07
N HIS A 557 -44.29 -20.01 46.14
CA HIS A 557 -45.57 -19.23 46.32
C HIS A 557 -45.54 -18.02 47.31
N LYS A 558 -46.51 -17.08 47.39
CA LYS A 558 -47.58 -16.51 46.50
C LYS A 558 -48.08 -15.17 47.11
N ARG A 559 -48.53 -14.20 46.29
CA ARG A 559 -49.47 -13.07 46.62
C ARG A 559 -48.97 -12.01 47.65
N ALA A 560 -49.54 -10.80 47.80
CA ALA A 560 -50.30 -9.90 46.89
C ALA A 560 -50.57 -8.49 47.49
N TRP A 561 -50.70 -7.46 46.62
CA TRP A 561 -51.59 -6.27 46.71
C TRP A 561 -51.38 -5.13 47.76
N ILE A 562 -51.88 -3.93 47.40
CA ILE A 562 -52.21 -2.69 48.19
C ILE A 562 -51.04 -1.83 48.72
N ALA A 563 -51.08 -0.47 48.74
CA ALA A 563 -51.65 0.60 47.88
C ALA A 563 -51.25 2.00 48.43
N HIS A 564 -51.29 3.08 47.61
CA HIS A 564 -51.43 4.52 48.00
C HIS A 564 -50.35 5.11 48.99
N SER A 565 -50.09 6.41 49.22
CA SER A 565 -50.65 7.75 48.92
C SER A 565 -49.60 8.81 49.37
N ILE A 566 -49.62 10.15 49.12
CA ILE A 566 -50.31 11.07 48.19
C ILE A 566 -49.59 12.46 48.23
N TYR A 567 -49.62 13.27 47.16
CA TYR A 567 -49.19 14.71 47.09
C TYR A 567 -47.68 14.97 47.42
N GLY A 568 -47.03 16.13 47.18
CA GLY A 568 -47.31 17.44 46.54
C GLY A 568 -46.08 18.37 46.79
N SER A 569 -45.97 19.64 46.37
CA SER A 569 -46.61 20.46 45.32
C SER A 569 -46.10 21.92 45.41
N VAL A 570 -45.83 22.61 44.27
CA VAL A 570 -45.40 24.05 44.17
C VAL A 570 -43.96 24.34 44.68
N GLY A 571 -43.14 25.26 44.13
CA GLY A 571 -43.22 26.07 42.89
C GLY A 571 -42.13 27.16 42.79
N SER A 572 -42.12 27.88 41.65
CA SER A 572 -41.77 29.31 41.36
C SER A 572 -41.08 30.21 42.42
N VAL A 573 -40.26 31.25 42.10
CA VAL A 573 -39.70 31.84 40.85
C VAL A 573 -38.63 32.92 41.22
N ALA A 574 -37.94 33.48 40.22
CA ALA A 574 -37.24 34.79 40.17
C ALA A 574 -35.77 34.92 40.66
N SER A 575 -35.01 35.59 39.79
CA SER A 575 -33.65 36.10 39.97
C SER A 575 -33.62 37.42 40.76
N PHE A 576 -32.46 37.77 41.31
CA PHE A 576 -31.99 39.16 41.37
C PHE A 576 -30.45 39.21 41.29
N ALA A 577 -29.88 40.35 40.88
CA ALA A 577 -28.45 40.49 40.64
C ALA A 577 -27.87 41.81 41.17
N PHE A 578 -26.70 41.72 41.80
CA PHE A 578 -25.77 42.81 42.16
C PHE A 578 -24.38 42.17 42.33
N ALA A 579 -23.25 42.88 42.30
CA ALA A 579 -22.65 43.72 41.25
C ALA A 579 -21.39 44.39 41.84
N ARG A 580 -20.22 44.13 41.23
CA ARG A 580 -19.03 45.01 41.11
C ARG A 580 -18.02 45.13 42.28
N ALA A 581 -16.74 45.27 41.87
CA ALA A 581 -15.52 45.68 42.60
C ALA A 581 -14.94 44.67 43.64
N GLY A 582 -13.61 44.64 43.89
CA GLY A 582 -12.50 45.30 43.17
C GLY A 582 -11.16 45.32 43.95
N GLY A 583 -10.03 45.12 43.27
CA GLY A 583 -8.66 45.09 43.84
C GLY A 583 -8.26 43.73 44.47
N GLY A 584 -6.98 43.39 44.65
CA GLY A 584 -5.74 44.05 44.19
C GLY A 584 -4.57 43.91 45.18
N ILE A 585 -3.35 43.62 44.68
CA ILE A 585 -2.04 43.47 45.39
C ILE A 585 -2.02 42.36 46.48
N TRP A 586 -0.99 41.53 46.67
CA TRP A 586 0.36 41.40 46.07
C TRP A 586 0.54 40.06 45.34
#